data_AF-A0A7T6ZCF5-F1
#
_entry.id   AF-A0A7T6ZCF5-F1
#
_cell.length_a   1.000
_cell.length_b   1.000
_cell.length_c   1.000
_cell.angle_alpha   90.00
_cell.angle_beta   90.00
_cell.angle_gamma   90.00
#
_symmetry.space_group_name_H-M   'P 1'
#
loop_
_entity.id
_entity.type
_entity.pdbx_description
1 polymer ?
#
loop_
_entity_poly.entity_id
_entity_poly.type
_entity_poly.pdbx_seq_one_letter_code
_entity_poly.pdbx_strand_id
1 'polypeptide(L)'
;MKSLFFFMCLFAIFSTVLLFDFEQDHEQQAMAEDVISSDEELHPYVKEQKETLIEQAENVGINVVITEGYRSHERQDDLYAQGRTESGDIVTNAAAGESYHNYGLAIDFAIENGDGEIIWDIEYDGSGSGEPDWLEVAEIGEALGFEWGGHWNDYPHLQMDFGLSIEELQEAKQQLENE
;
A
#
# COMPACT_ATOMS: atom_id res chain seq x y z
N MET A 1 9.79 -31.65 42.58
CA MET A 1 9.53 -32.08 41.19
C MET A 1 8.48 -31.21 40.48
N LYS A 2 7.27 -31.00 41.04
CA LYS A 2 6.23 -30.16 40.38
C LYS A 2 6.66 -28.70 40.10
N SER A 3 7.39 -28.08 41.03
CA SER A 3 7.91 -26.70 40.87
C SER A 3 9.03 -26.61 39.82
N LEU A 4 9.94 -27.59 39.74
CA LEU A 4 11.02 -27.61 38.74
C LEU A 4 10.46 -27.81 37.32
N PHE A 5 9.44 -28.65 37.17
CA PHE A 5 8.74 -28.84 35.90
C PHE A 5 8.03 -27.55 35.46
N PHE A 6 7.40 -26.82 36.38
CA PHE A 6 6.75 -25.55 36.09
C PHE A 6 7.74 -24.47 35.60
N PHE A 7 8.91 -24.33 36.24
CA PHE A 7 9.95 -23.40 35.78
C PHE A 7 10.55 -23.80 34.43
N MET A 8 10.71 -25.10 34.16
CA MET A 8 11.18 -25.58 32.87
C MET A 8 10.17 -25.30 31.75
N CYS A 9 8.87 -25.43 32.03
CA CYS A 9 7.81 -25.03 31.10
C CYS A 9 7.79 -23.51 30.86
N LEU A 10 7.95 -22.69 31.91
CA LEU A 10 8.03 -21.23 31.77
C LEU A 10 9.24 -20.78 30.94
N PHE A 11 10.41 -21.37 31.19
CA PHE A 11 11.61 -21.09 30.41
C PHE A 11 11.46 -21.55 28.95
N ALA A 12 10.85 -22.72 28.72
CA ALA A 12 10.57 -23.19 27.37
C ALA A 12 9.61 -22.25 26.63
N ILE A 13 8.52 -21.80 27.28
CA ILE A 13 7.57 -20.83 26.70
C ILE A 13 8.27 -19.50 26.38
N PHE A 14 9.06 -18.97 27.32
CA PHE A 14 9.81 -17.73 27.10
C PHE A 14 10.81 -17.87 25.95
N SER A 15 11.54 -18.98 25.89
CA SER A 15 12.49 -19.26 24.80
C SER A 15 11.78 -19.44 23.46
N THR A 16 10.57 -20.02 23.42
CA THR A 16 9.80 -20.15 22.17
C THR A 16 9.23 -18.81 21.71
N VAL A 17 8.81 -17.93 22.62
CA VAL A 17 8.37 -16.57 22.26
C VAL A 17 9.56 -15.78 21.70
N LEU A 18 10.71 -15.80 22.37
CA LEU A 18 11.92 -15.12 21.87
C LEU A 18 12.39 -15.64 20.51
N LEU A 19 12.28 -16.95 20.25
CA LEU A 19 12.63 -17.52 18.95
C LEU A 19 11.63 -17.10 17.87
N PHE A 20 10.34 -17.04 18.20
CA PHE A 20 9.30 -16.58 17.28
C PHE A 20 9.47 -15.10 16.92
N ASP A 21 9.70 -14.24 17.92
CA ASP A 21 9.96 -12.81 17.71
C ASP A 21 11.18 -12.61 16.80
N PHE A 22 12.27 -13.36 17.04
CA PHE A 22 13.48 -13.29 16.21
C PHE A 22 13.26 -13.75 14.77
N GLU A 23 12.43 -14.77 14.55
CA GLU A 23 12.12 -15.27 13.21
C GLU A 23 11.23 -14.28 12.44
N GLN A 24 10.27 -13.65 13.13
CA GLN A 24 9.43 -12.59 12.56
C GLN A 24 10.24 -11.35 12.16
N ASP A 25 11.14 -10.88 13.03
CA ASP A 25 12.00 -9.72 12.74
C ASP A 25 12.86 -9.97 11.48
N HIS A 26 13.40 -11.18 11.32
CA HIS A 26 14.20 -11.53 10.15
C HIS A 26 13.35 -11.62 8.87
N GLU A 27 12.10 -12.10 8.95
CA GLU A 27 11.19 -12.10 7.80
C GLU A 27 10.81 -10.68 7.37
N GLN A 28 10.53 -9.78 8.31
CA GLN A 28 10.25 -8.38 8.01
C GLN A 28 11.45 -7.68 7.38
N GLN A 29 12.66 -7.89 7.90
CA GLN A 29 13.87 -7.31 7.30
C GLN A 29 14.09 -7.80 5.87
N ALA A 30 13.93 -9.11 5.61
CA ALA A 30 14.05 -9.66 4.27
C ALA A 30 13.00 -9.10 3.31
N MET A 31 11.77 -8.88 3.78
CA MET A 31 10.71 -8.27 2.98
C MET A 31 11.00 -6.79 2.68
N ALA A 32 11.51 -6.04 3.66
CA ALA A 32 11.93 -4.66 3.44
C ALA A 32 13.07 -4.57 2.42
N GLU A 33 14.10 -5.42 2.54
CA GLU A 33 15.20 -5.49 1.57
C GLU A 33 14.69 -5.81 0.15
N ASP A 34 13.77 -6.76 -0.01
CA ASP A 34 13.16 -7.09 -1.30
C ASP A 34 12.44 -5.89 -1.91
N VAL A 35 11.59 -5.20 -1.13
CA VAL A 35 10.88 -4.00 -1.56
C VAL A 35 11.84 -2.88 -1.96
N ILE A 36 12.83 -2.57 -1.11
CA ILE A 36 13.78 -1.47 -1.35
C ILE A 36 14.71 -1.77 -2.52
N SER A 37 15.00 -3.05 -2.80
CA SER A 37 15.85 -3.46 -3.92
C SER A 37 15.20 -3.30 -5.30
N SER A 38 13.92 -2.94 -5.37
CA SER A 38 13.18 -2.76 -6.62
C SER A 38 13.60 -1.50 -7.40
N ASP A 39 13.57 -1.60 -8.75
CA ASP A 39 14.06 -0.59 -9.69
C ASP A 39 13.11 0.63 -9.86
N GLU A 40 12.84 1.38 -8.78
CA GLU A 40 12.00 2.60 -8.84
C GLU A 40 10.70 2.40 -9.66
N GLU A 41 10.03 1.27 -9.41
CA GLU A 41 8.80 0.89 -10.08
C GLU A 41 7.83 0.27 -9.08
N LEU A 42 6.63 -0.12 -9.54
CA LEU A 42 5.73 -0.89 -8.68
C LEU A 42 6.36 -2.22 -8.33
N HIS A 43 6.25 -2.61 -7.07
CA HIS A 43 6.63 -3.94 -6.61
C HIS A 43 5.94 -5.00 -7.49
N PRO A 44 6.63 -6.07 -7.94
CA PRO A 44 6.08 -7.00 -8.92
C PRO A 44 4.73 -7.60 -8.52
N TYR A 45 4.54 -7.90 -7.22
CA TYR A 45 3.27 -8.41 -6.71
C TYR A 45 2.16 -7.34 -6.79
N VAL A 46 2.44 -6.10 -6.39
CA VAL A 46 1.49 -4.98 -6.48
C VAL A 46 1.10 -4.73 -7.93
N LYS A 47 2.06 -4.81 -8.85
CA LYS A 47 1.82 -4.71 -10.29
C LYS A 47 0.89 -5.81 -10.79
N GLU A 48 1.10 -7.05 -10.39
CA GLU A 48 0.22 -8.19 -10.74
C GLU A 48 -1.20 -7.99 -10.19
N GLN A 49 -1.34 -7.60 -8.93
CA GLN A 49 -2.65 -7.38 -8.30
C GLN A 49 -3.38 -6.18 -8.92
N LYS A 50 -2.65 -5.12 -9.31
CA LYS A 50 -3.20 -3.99 -10.07
C LYS A 50 -3.78 -4.42 -11.42
N GLU A 51 -3.10 -5.28 -12.19
CA GLU A 51 -3.66 -5.78 -13.46
C GLU A 51 -4.90 -6.65 -13.20
N THR A 52 -4.89 -7.46 -12.14
CA THR A 52 -6.03 -8.30 -11.74
C THR A 52 -7.22 -7.44 -11.28
N LEU A 53 -6.99 -6.35 -10.57
CA LEU A 53 -8.00 -5.37 -10.16
C LEU A 53 -8.71 -4.79 -11.39
N ILE A 54 -7.94 -4.33 -12.39
CA ILE A 54 -8.48 -3.77 -13.64
C ILE A 54 -9.34 -4.83 -14.35
N GLU A 55 -8.83 -6.06 -14.50
CA GLU A 55 -9.56 -7.15 -15.15
C GLU A 55 -10.86 -7.48 -14.41
N GLN A 56 -10.84 -7.59 -13.08
CA GLN A 56 -12.03 -7.91 -12.29
C GLN A 56 -13.06 -6.79 -12.29
N ALA A 57 -12.63 -5.52 -12.24
CA ALA A 57 -13.50 -4.37 -12.37
C ALA A 57 -14.16 -4.31 -13.76
N GLU A 58 -13.40 -4.55 -14.83
CA GLU A 58 -13.95 -4.59 -16.19
C GLU A 58 -15.01 -5.69 -16.35
N ASN A 59 -14.80 -6.85 -15.71
CA ASN A 59 -15.74 -7.97 -15.73
C ASN A 59 -17.09 -7.65 -15.05
N VAL A 60 -17.14 -6.67 -14.14
CA VAL A 60 -18.38 -6.16 -13.53
C VAL A 60 -18.88 -4.87 -14.19
N GLY A 61 -18.25 -4.43 -15.28
CA GLY A 61 -18.69 -3.29 -16.08
C GLY A 61 -18.13 -1.94 -15.62
N ILE A 62 -17.07 -1.93 -14.82
CA ILE A 62 -16.44 -0.71 -14.30
C ILE A 62 -15.08 -0.51 -14.99
N ASN A 63 -14.88 0.64 -15.63
CA ASN A 63 -13.61 0.99 -16.25
C ASN A 63 -12.70 1.72 -15.26
N VAL A 64 -11.72 1.01 -14.70
CA VAL A 64 -10.75 1.57 -13.75
C VAL A 64 -9.56 2.17 -14.49
N VAL A 65 -9.16 3.38 -14.11
CA VAL A 65 -7.95 4.06 -14.58
C VAL A 65 -6.98 4.21 -13.41
N ILE A 66 -5.77 3.67 -13.55
CA ILE A 66 -4.69 3.89 -12.58
C ILE A 66 -4.05 5.24 -12.87
N THR A 67 -4.20 6.18 -11.94
CA THR A 67 -3.75 7.57 -12.05
C THR A 67 -2.36 7.79 -11.46
N GLU A 68 -1.97 6.96 -10.49
CA GLU A 68 -0.62 6.94 -9.90
C GLU A 68 -0.21 5.51 -9.55
N GLY A 69 1.09 5.22 -9.63
CA GLY A 69 1.69 4.00 -9.10
C GLY A 69 2.92 4.36 -8.26
N TYR A 70 4.11 3.87 -8.66
CA TYR A 70 5.35 4.35 -8.07
C TYR A 70 5.53 5.86 -8.28
N ARG A 71 5.98 6.55 -7.22
CA ARG A 71 6.28 7.97 -7.22
C ARG A 71 7.66 8.21 -6.63
N SER A 72 8.58 8.77 -7.40
CA SER A 72 9.92 9.10 -6.88
C SER A 72 9.86 10.08 -5.71
N HIS A 73 10.92 10.10 -4.91
CA HIS A 73 11.08 11.04 -3.80
C HIS A 73 11.02 12.50 -4.29
N GLU A 74 11.67 12.82 -5.40
CA GLU A 74 11.62 14.15 -6.03
C GLU A 74 10.19 14.56 -6.39
N ARG A 75 9.44 13.66 -7.03
CA ARG A 75 8.04 13.92 -7.36
C ARG A 75 7.17 14.08 -6.11
N GLN A 76 7.45 13.33 -5.05
CA GLN A 76 6.73 13.46 -3.77
C GLN A 76 7.00 14.81 -3.11
N ASP A 77 8.25 15.29 -3.13
CA ASP A 77 8.60 16.64 -2.64
C ASP A 77 7.89 17.74 -3.42
N ASP A 78 7.83 17.63 -4.75
CA ASP A 78 7.09 18.57 -5.60
C ASP A 78 5.58 18.61 -5.25
N LEU A 79 4.96 17.44 -5.03
CA LEU A 79 3.56 17.38 -4.59
C LEU A 79 3.37 17.94 -3.17
N TYR A 80 4.31 17.66 -2.27
CA TYR A 80 4.27 18.17 -0.90
C TYR A 80 4.43 19.69 -0.86
N ALA A 81 5.18 20.29 -1.79
CA ALA A 81 5.36 21.73 -1.91
C ALA A 81 4.08 22.49 -2.30
N GLN A 82 3.15 21.85 -3.02
CA GLN A 82 1.89 22.48 -3.46
C GLN A 82 1.02 22.93 -2.29
N GLY A 83 0.51 24.15 -2.37
CA GLY A 83 -0.29 24.78 -1.31
C GLY A 83 0.52 25.15 -0.05
N ARG A 84 1.82 24.86 -0.01
CA ARG A 84 2.74 25.20 1.09
C ARG A 84 3.77 26.24 0.66
N THR A 85 4.71 25.85 -0.18
CA THR A 85 5.77 26.70 -0.74
C THR A 85 5.52 27.06 -2.20
N GLU A 86 4.65 26.31 -2.88
CA GLU A 86 4.20 26.58 -4.24
C GLU A 86 2.69 26.83 -4.29
N SER A 87 2.21 27.45 -5.37
CA SER A 87 0.78 27.66 -5.60
C SER A 87 0.08 26.36 -5.97
N GLY A 88 -1.15 26.18 -5.52
CA GLY A 88 -1.96 24.99 -5.80
C GLY A 88 -2.72 24.58 -4.55
N ASP A 89 -3.54 23.54 -4.68
CA ASP A 89 -4.17 22.90 -3.54
C ASP A 89 -3.21 21.91 -2.88
N ILE A 90 -3.40 21.64 -1.59
CA ILE A 90 -2.65 20.60 -0.90
C ILE A 90 -3.18 19.25 -1.37
N VAL A 91 -2.36 18.50 -2.12
CA VAL A 91 -2.72 17.19 -2.67
C VAL A 91 -2.14 16.01 -1.88
N THR A 92 -1.20 16.28 -0.97
CA THR A 92 -0.62 15.25 -0.08
C THR A 92 -0.14 15.87 1.24
N ASN A 93 -0.13 15.06 2.29
CA ASN A 93 0.46 15.39 3.58
C ASN A 93 1.78 14.64 3.86
N ALA A 94 2.17 13.71 2.99
CA ALA A 94 3.41 12.95 3.12
C ALA A 94 4.58 13.67 2.44
N ALA A 95 5.70 13.82 3.13
CA ALA A 95 6.96 14.23 2.51
C ALA A 95 7.60 13.06 1.72
N ALA A 96 8.71 13.33 1.02
CA ALA A 96 9.46 12.27 0.36
C ALA A 96 9.89 11.16 1.34
N GLY A 97 9.61 9.91 0.98
CA GLY A 97 9.86 8.74 1.82
C GLY A 97 8.80 8.50 2.88
N GLU A 98 7.75 9.32 2.98
CA GLU A 98 6.64 9.12 3.93
C GLU A 98 5.37 8.54 3.28
N SER A 99 5.48 8.09 2.03
CA SER A 99 4.37 7.56 1.24
C SER A 99 4.72 6.20 0.66
N TYR A 100 3.80 5.23 0.72
CA TYR A 100 3.97 3.91 0.13
C TYR A 100 4.17 3.94 -1.40
N HIS A 101 3.73 5.00 -2.08
CA HIS A 101 4.08 5.22 -3.49
C HIS A 101 5.58 5.35 -3.72
N ASN A 102 6.35 5.85 -2.73
CA ASN A 102 7.80 5.99 -2.83
C ASN A 102 8.55 4.65 -2.82
N TYR A 103 7.84 3.58 -2.48
CA TYR A 103 8.36 2.23 -2.36
C TYR A 103 7.69 1.26 -3.37
N GLY A 104 6.87 1.78 -4.28
CA GLY A 104 6.18 0.94 -5.27
C GLY A 104 5.07 0.08 -4.67
N LEU A 105 4.58 0.44 -3.48
CA LEU A 105 3.63 -0.34 -2.68
C LEU A 105 2.18 0.16 -2.77
N ALA A 106 1.93 1.22 -3.55
CA ALA A 106 0.60 1.80 -3.67
C ALA A 106 0.26 2.22 -5.11
N ILE A 107 -1.04 2.26 -5.38
CA ILE A 107 -1.65 2.77 -6.60
C ILE A 107 -2.80 3.70 -6.25
N ASP A 108 -3.02 4.73 -7.07
CA ASP A 108 -4.22 5.56 -7.00
C ASP A 108 -5.09 5.28 -8.22
N PHE A 109 -6.39 5.04 -8.01
CA PHE A 109 -7.33 4.78 -9.09
C PHE A 109 -8.40 5.88 -9.24
N ALA A 110 -8.99 5.93 -10.42
CA ALA A 110 -10.19 6.69 -10.73
C ALA A 110 -11.08 5.88 -11.66
N ILE A 111 -12.28 6.39 -11.94
CA ILE A 111 -13.26 5.72 -12.81
C ILE A 111 -13.38 6.48 -14.12
N GLU A 112 -13.38 5.76 -15.24
CA GLU A 112 -13.75 6.28 -16.54
C GLU A 112 -15.23 6.02 -16.80
N ASN A 113 -16.01 7.08 -17.02
CA ASN A 113 -17.44 6.97 -17.27
C ASN A 113 -17.73 6.45 -18.70
N GLY A 114 -19.00 6.20 -19.00
CA GLY A 114 -19.43 5.72 -20.33
C GLY A 114 -19.13 6.66 -21.51
N ASP A 115 -18.79 7.93 -21.26
CA ASP A 115 -18.37 8.91 -22.26
C ASP A 115 -16.85 8.96 -22.47
N GLY A 116 -16.08 8.16 -21.71
CA GLY A 116 -14.61 8.14 -21.75
C GLY A 116 -13.96 9.25 -20.91
N GLU A 117 -14.69 9.85 -19.97
CA GLU A 117 -14.17 10.89 -19.07
C GLU A 117 -13.77 10.28 -17.72
N ILE A 118 -12.58 10.65 -17.23
CA ILE A 118 -12.16 10.31 -15.86
C ILE A 118 -12.95 11.17 -14.88
N ILE A 119 -13.58 10.53 -13.90
CA ILE A 119 -14.42 11.17 -12.89
C ILE A 119 -13.97 10.79 -11.47
N TRP A 120 -14.20 11.72 -10.53
CA TRP A 120 -13.91 11.59 -9.10
C TRP A 120 -15.20 11.62 -8.26
N ASP A 121 -16.33 11.29 -8.89
CA ASP A 121 -17.62 11.20 -8.21
C ASP A 121 -17.75 9.85 -7.51
N ILE A 122 -17.54 9.86 -6.19
CA ILE A 122 -17.56 8.65 -5.34
C ILE A 122 -18.95 8.00 -5.25
N GLU A 123 -20.01 8.70 -5.65
CA GLU A 123 -21.39 8.20 -5.65
C GLU A 123 -21.83 7.70 -7.04
N TYR A 124 -20.93 7.73 -8.03
CA TYR A 124 -21.22 7.28 -9.39
C TYR A 124 -21.46 5.77 -9.46
N ASP A 125 -22.58 5.36 -10.04
CA ASP A 125 -22.97 3.98 -10.35
C ASP A 125 -23.18 3.87 -11.87
N GLY A 126 -22.08 3.72 -12.60
CA GLY A 126 -22.06 3.56 -14.06
C GLY A 126 -22.29 2.14 -14.50
N SER A 127 -21.92 1.16 -13.66
CA SER A 127 -22.16 -0.26 -13.90
C SER A 127 -23.66 -0.62 -13.82
N GLY A 128 -24.43 0.14 -13.05
CA GLY A 128 -25.85 -0.09 -12.81
C GLY A 128 -26.11 -1.22 -11.81
N SER A 129 -25.15 -1.49 -10.92
CA SER A 129 -25.24 -2.52 -9.87
C SER A 129 -26.21 -2.10 -8.75
N GLY A 130 -26.41 -0.78 -8.58
CA GLY A 130 -27.12 -0.18 -7.45
C GLY A 130 -26.20 0.24 -6.30
N GLU A 131 -24.89 0.00 -6.41
CA GLU A 131 -23.84 0.47 -5.49
C GLU A 131 -22.88 1.40 -6.26
N PRO A 132 -22.22 2.37 -5.58
CA PRO A 132 -21.22 3.19 -6.25
C PRO A 132 -20.03 2.37 -6.75
N ASP A 133 -19.65 2.59 -8.01
CA ASP A 133 -18.56 1.85 -8.67
C ASP A 133 -17.23 1.99 -7.90
N TRP A 134 -17.00 3.10 -7.20
CA TRP A 134 -15.82 3.31 -6.35
C TRP A 134 -15.73 2.30 -5.20
N LEU A 135 -16.87 1.97 -4.58
CA LEU A 135 -16.93 1.01 -3.49
C LEU A 135 -16.73 -0.42 -4.01
N GLU A 136 -17.33 -0.75 -5.15
CA GLU A 136 -17.13 -2.06 -5.77
C GLU A 136 -15.66 -2.29 -6.15
N VAL A 137 -14.97 -1.28 -6.72
CA VAL A 137 -13.54 -1.36 -7.03
C VAL A 137 -12.71 -1.51 -5.74
N ALA A 138 -13.06 -0.78 -4.68
CA ALA A 138 -12.40 -0.92 -3.38
C ALA A 138 -12.56 -2.34 -2.81
N GLU A 139 -13.77 -2.91 -2.84
CA GLU A 139 -14.04 -4.27 -2.38
C GLU A 139 -13.25 -5.33 -3.16
N ILE A 140 -13.13 -5.15 -4.49
CA ILE A 140 -12.27 -6.00 -5.33
C ILE A 140 -10.81 -5.85 -4.88
N GLY A 141 -10.33 -4.61 -4.69
CA GLY A 141 -8.97 -4.34 -4.22
C GLY A 141 -8.67 -5.02 -2.88
N GLU A 142 -9.57 -4.89 -1.91
CA GLU A 142 -9.44 -5.54 -0.61
C GLU A 142 -9.45 -7.07 -0.71
N ALA A 143 -10.28 -7.64 -1.59
CA ALA A 143 -10.28 -9.08 -1.85
C ALA A 143 -8.97 -9.58 -2.48
N LEU A 144 -8.25 -8.70 -3.20
CA LEU A 144 -6.91 -8.96 -3.76
C LEU A 144 -5.78 -8.72 -2.75
N GLY A 145 -6.10 -8.22 -1.56
CA GLY A 145 -5.15 -7.98 -0.47
C GLY A 145 -4.64 -6.54 -0.37
N PHE A 146 -5.23 -5.58 -1.09
CA PHE A 146 -4.97 -4.16 -0.85
C PHE A 146 -5.66 -3.71 0.43
N GLU A 147 -5.09 -2.72 1.09
CA GLU A 147 -5.82 -1.85 2.02
C GLU A 147 -6.34 -0.65 1.24
N TRP A 148 -7.59 -0.25 1.50
CA TRP A 148 -8.21 0.88 0.82
C TRP A 148 -8.19 2.16 1.65
N GLY A 149 -7.74 3.25 1.03
CA GLY A 149 -7.60 4.54 1.69
C GLY A 149 -8.91 5.27 1.99
N GLY A 150 -10.04 4.82 1.43
CA GLY A 150 -11.36 5.32 1.80
C GLY A 150 -11.66 5.21 3.30
N HIS A 151 -11.06 4.24 4.00
CA HIS A 151 -11.15 4.10 5.46
C HIS A 151 -10.52 5.29 6.23
N TRP A 152 -9.63 6.06 5.59
CA TRP A 152 -9.01 7.27 6.11
C TRP A 152 -9.21 8.52 5.22
N ASN A 153 -10.24 8.53 4.38
CA ASN A 153 -10.63 9.62 3.47
C ASN A 153 -9.63 9.89 2.32
N ASP A 154 -8.91 8.88 1.87
CA ASP A 154 -8.10 8.89 0.65
C ASP A 154 -8.66 7.90 -0.37
N TYR A 155 -9.79 8.27 -0.98
CA TYR A 155 -10.61 7.37 -1.80
C TYR A 155 -9.87 6.74 -3.01
N PRO A 156 -8.99 7.44 -3.73
CA PRO A 156 -8.21 6.85 -4.83
C PRO A 156 -7.24 5.75 -4.38
N HIS A 157 -6.83 5.75 -3.12
CA HIS A 157 -5.62 5.06 -2.70
C HIS A 157 -5.86 3.58 -2.38
N LEU A 158 -4.97 2.73 -2.90
CA LEU A 158 -4.86 1.31 -2.56
C LEU A 158 -3.39 0.99 -2.29
N GLN A 159 -3.10 0.31 -1.17
CA GLN A 159 -1.73 -0.06 -0.78
C GLN A 159 -1.59 -1.54 -0.38
N MET A 160 -0.40 -2.10 -0.57
CA MET A 160 0.03 -3.37 0.02
C MET A 160 1.37 -3.14 0.71
N ASP A 161 1.32 -2.95 2.02
CA ASP A 161 2.51 -2.64 2.82
C ASP A 161 3.31 -3.90 3.23
N PHE A 162 2.73 -5.09 3.05
CA PHE A 162 3.28 -6.37 3.51
C PHE A 162 3.60 -6.40 5.02
N GLY A 163 2.89 -5.59 5.81
CA GLY A 163 3.14 -5.40 7.24
C GLY A 163 4.35 -4.52 7.55
N LEU A 164 4.90 -3.81 6.56
CA LEU A 164 6.03 -2.89 6.73
C LEU A 164 5.51 -1.47 7.01
N SER A 165 6.01 -0.88 8.08
CA SER A 165 5.85 0.55 8.33
C SER A 165 6.76 1.37 7.42
N ILE A 166 6.39 2.64 7.24
CA ILE A 166 7.25 3.63 6.59
C ILE A 166 8.64 3.75 7.27
N GLU A 167 8.70 3.64 8.60
CA GLU A 167 9.96 3.71 9.34
C GLU A 167 10.89 2.54 8.96
N GLU A 168 10.38 1.31 8.93
CA GLU A 168 11.17 0.13 8.51
C GLU A 168 11.67 0.25 7.07
N LEU A 169 10.85 0.78 6.16
CA LEU A 169 11.23 1.04 4.77
C LEU A 169 12.33 2.11 4.65
N GLN A 170 12.25 3.17 5.45
CA GLN A 170 13.26 4.22 5.52
C GLN A 170 14.60 3.67 6.07
N GLU A 171 14.54 2.86 7.13
CA GLU A 171 15.72 2.24 7.72
C GLU A 171 16.39 1.28 6.75
N ALA A 172 15.63 0.41 6.08
CA ALA A 172 16.15 -0.51 5.07
C ALA A 172 16.82 0.23 3.91
N LYS A 173 16.20 1.31 3.41
CA LYS A 173 16.79 2.17 2.37
C LYS A 173 18.09 2.81 2.83
N GLN A 174 18.13 3.34 4.05
CA GLN A 174 19.34 3.92 4.60
C GLN A 174 20.46 2.88 4.76
N GLN A 175 20.14 1.65 5.16
CA GLN A 175 21.14 0.58 5.27
C GLN A 175 21.73 0.25 3.90
N LEU A 176 20.89 0.06 2.87
CA LEU A 176 21.33 -0.23 1.50
C LEU A 176 22.23 0.87 0.91
N GLU A 177 21.93 2.14 1.19
CA GLU A 177 22.73 3.28 0.70
C GLU A 177 24.12 3.40 1.39
N ASN A 178 24.29 2.77 2.56
CA ASN A 178 25.52 2.83 3.35
C ASN A 178 26.47 1.63 3.13
N GLU A 179 26.06 0.62 2.36
CA GLU A 179 26.88 -0.55 1.98
C GLU A 179 27.71 -0.31 0.71
#